data_AF-A0A841K027-F1
#
_entry.id   AF-A0A841K027-F1
#
_cell.length_a   1.000
_cell.length_b   1.000
_cell.length_c   1.000
_cell.angle_alpha   90.00
_cell.angle_beta   90.00
_cell.angle_gamma   90.00
#
_symmetry.space_group_name_H-M   'P 1'
#
loop_
_entity.id
_entity.type
_entity.pdbx_description
1 polymer ?
#
loop_
_entity_poly.entity_id
_entity_poly.type
_entity_poly.pdbx_seq_one_letter_code
_entity_poly.pdbx_strand_id
1 'polypeptide(L)'
;MDGQKASEQTLRPFPSSDNPSTIKDDSVTIYILAAGNKLGLSIWDSKAPAKLQFHGLQYFPPDPNYVIHARWIPYTPPRVETHASILGISNQSTVPGVAEFVLEGKRFRVEPLDRDETSLQFPLADRTNGASTYGGGRYLHTAYPSHGLGHPGTIVLNMNRLYNPPCAFTHSVNCTLAPAQNRLTVAINAGEKKY
;
A
#
# COMPACT_ATOMS: atom_id res chain seq x y z
N MET A 1 31.46 -12.13 -16.77
CA MET A 1 32.23 -12.70 -15.66
C MET A 1 33.38 -13.52 -16.22
N ASP A 2 34.58 -13.30 -15.69
CA ASP A 2 35.90 -13.83 -16.10
C ASP A 2 36.28 -15.16 -15.43
N GLY A 3 35.36 -15.76 -14.66
CA GLY A 3 35.52 -17.10 -14.09
C GLY A 3 36.44 -17.17 -12.86
N GLN A 4 36.98 -16.04 -12.39
CA GLN A 4 37.75 -16.00 -11.15
C GLN A 4 36.84 -15.95 -9.92
N LYS A 5 37.27 -16.59 -8.83
CA LYS A 5 36.54 -16.58 -7.55
C LYS A 5 36.55 -15.14 -7.01
N ALA A 6 35.36 -14.58 -6.78
CA ALA A 6 35.24 -13.29 -6.12
C ALA A 6 35.80 -13.35 -4.69
N SER A 7 36.33 -12.22 -4.21
CA SER A 7 36.74 -12.08 -2.82
C SER A 7 35.54 -12.20 -1.89
N GLU A 8 35.70 -12.92 -0.77
CA GLU A 8 34.65 -13.09 0.22
C GLU A 8 34.45 -11.80 1.03
N GLN A 9 33.20 -11.40 1.22
CA GLN A 9 32.82 -10.22 2.00
C GLN A 9 31.49 -10.45 2.72
N THR A 10 31.36 -9.95 3.95
CA THR A 10 30.10 -9.92 4.68
C THR A 10 29.11 -8.96 4.03
N LEU A 11 27.96 -9.46 3.62
CA LEU A 11 26.88 -8.67 3.03
C LEU A 11 26.02 -8.03 4.13
N ARG A 12 25.76 -6.72 4.00
CA ARG A 12 25.01 -5.91 4.97
C ARG A 12 23.57 -5.68 4.50
N PRO A 13 22.55 -6.05 5.29
CA PRO A 13 21.14 -5.94 4.89
C PRO A 13 20.54 -4.54 5.06
N PHE A 14 19.68 -4.13 4.12
CA PHE A 14 18.77 -2.99 4.23
C PHE A 14 17.46 -3.39 4.94
N PRO A 15 16.80 -2.52 5.72
CA PRO A 15 17.26 -1.18 6.14
C PRO A 15 18.11 -1.21 7.42
N SER A 16 18.40 -2.38 7.99
CA SER A 16 19.06 -2.57 9.29
C SER A 16 20.56 -2.18 9.33
N SER A 17 21.10 -1.56 8.28
CA SER A 17 22.51 -1.17 8.19
C SER A 17 22.63 0.19 7.54
N ASP A 18 23.46 1.07 8.10
CA ASP A 18 23.68 2.43 7.58
C ASP A 18 24.32 2.47 6.19
N ASN A 19 24.91 1.35 5.73
CA ASN A 19 25.52 1.18 4.42
C ASN A 19 25.24 -0.22 3.84
N PRO A 20 24.03 -0.50 3.35
CA PRO A 20 23.64 -1.82 2.88
C PRO A 20 24.47 -2.23 1.65
N SER A 21 24.83 -3.52 1.60
CA SER A 21 25.55 -4.08 0.47
C SER A 21 24.64 -4.11 -0.76
N THR A 22 25.20 -3.70 -1.90
CA THR A 22 24.54 -3.76 -3.21
C THR A 22 25.46 -4.52 -4.16
N ILE A 23 24.92 -5.52 -4.85
CA ILE A 23 25.63 -6.24 -5.91
C ILE A 23 25.04 -5.80 -7.24
N LYS A 24 25.88 -5.45 -8.22
CA LYS A 24 25.45 -5.01 -9.55
C LYS A 24 26.16 -5.84 -10.62
N ASP A 25 25.39 -6.28 -11.61
CA ASP A 25 25.90 -6.96 -12.81
C ASP A 25 25.01 -6.60 -14.01
N ASP A 26 25.57 -5.91 -15.01
CA ASP A 26 24.86 -5.34 -16.17
C ASP A 26 23.53 -4.65 -15.77
N SER A 27 22.39 -5.28 -16.08
CA SER A 27 21.06 -4.74 -15.83
C SER A 27 20.51 -5.06 -14.45
N VAL A 28 21.16 -5.95 -13.71
CA VAL A 28 20.70 -6.53 -12.45
C VAL A 28 21.36 -5.83 -11.26
N THR A 29 20.54 -5.43 -10.29
CA THR A 29 20.95 -4.92 -8.99
C THR A 29 20.32 -5.76 -7.89
N ILE A 30 21.11 -6.23 -6.93
CA ILE A 30 20.67 -7.06 -5.82
C ILE A 30 20.93 -6.34 -4.50
N TYR A 31 19.90 -6.25 -3.67
CA TYR A 31 19.98 -5.83 -2.27
C TYR A 31 19.71 -7.02 -1.37
N ILE A 32 20.35 -7.04 -0.20
CA ILE A 32 19.92 -7.92 0.89
C ILE A 32 18.91 -7.17 1.73
N LEU A 33 17.74 -7.75 1.94
CA LEU A 33 16.68 -7.24 2.79
C LEU A 33 16.66 -7.99 4.11
N ALA A 34 16.55 -7.28 5.22
CA ALA A 34 16.18 -7.83 6.52
C ALA A 34 14.73 -7.48 6.84
N ALA A 35 13.96 -8.47 7.27
CA ALA A 35 12.63 -8.29 7.83
C ALA A 35 12.51 -9.11 9.11
N GLY A 36 12.71 -8.46 10.26
CA GLY A 36 12.89 -9.14 11.54
C GLY A 36 14.15 -10.00 11.53
N ASN A 37 14.02 -11.29 11.86
CA ASN A 37 15.12 -12.26 11.85
C ASN A 37 15.31 -12.98 10.49
N LYS A 38 14.54 -12.59 9.46
CA LYS A 38 14.63 -13.19 8.12
C LYS A 38 15.44 -12.30 7.19
N LEU A 39 16.25 -12.95 6.35
CA LEU A 39 16.95 -12.31 5.24
C LEU A 39 16.32 -12.73 3.91
N GLY A 40 16.31 -11.81 2.96
CA GLY A 40 15.87 -12.04 1.59
C GLY A 40 16.72 -11.27 0.59
N LEU A 41 16.63 -11.63 -0.68
CA LEU A 41 17.25 -10.88 -1.77
C LEU A 41 16.18 -10.10 -2.52
N SER A 42 16.40 -8.80 -2.71
CA SER A 42 15.60 -7.97 -3.61
C SER A 42 16.38 -7.78 -4.91
N ILE A 43 15.86 -8.35 -5.99
CA ILE A 43 16.50 -8.35 -7.30
C ILE A 43 15.75 -7.37 -8.19
N TRP A 44 16.48 -6.41 -8.75
CA TRP A 44 15.99 -5.39 -9.66
C TRP A 44 16.68 -5.57 -11.00
N ASP A 45 15.93 -5.90 -12.05
CA ASP A 45 16.47 -5.99 -13.40
C ASP A 45 15.86 -4.89 -14.27
N SER A 46 16.71 -3.99 -14.76
CA SER A 46 16.31 -2.91 -15.66
C SER A 46 15.85 -3.40 -17.03
N LYS A 47 16.18 -4.64 -17.42
CA LYS A 47 15.74 -5.31 -18.66
C LYS A 47 14.65 -6.36 -18.42
N ALA A 48 14.06 -6.41 -17.22
CA ALA A 48 12.98 -7.35 -16.91
C ALA A 48 11.83 -7.23 -17.93
N PRO A 49 11.31 -8.34 -18.50
CA PRO A 49 10.21 -8.29 -19.47
C PRO A 49 8.99 -7.51 -18.97
N ALA A 50 8.61 -7.71 -17.69
CA ALA A 50 7.50 -6.99 -17.06
C ALA A 50 7.69 -5.46 -17.04
N LYS A 51 8.94 -4.98 -17.00
CA LYS A 51 9.25 -3.55 -17.09
C LYS A 51 9.25 -3.07 -18.54
N LEU A 52 9.86 -3.82 -19.45
CA LEU A 52 9.96 -3.44 -20.87
C LEU A 52 8.59 -3.47 -21.58
N GLN A 53 7.67 -4.31 -21.12
CA GLN A 53 6.31 -4.45 -21.64
C GLN A 53 5.27 -3.63 -20.87
N PHE A 54 5.71 -2.78 -19.92
CA PHE A 54 4.81 -1.92 -19.18
C PHE A 54 4.38 -0.74 -20.06
N HIS A 55 3.11 -0.73 -20.47
CA HIS A 55 2.53 0.30 -21.34
C HIS A 55 1.70 1.34 -20.59
N GLY A 56 1.88 1.43 -19.27
CA GLY A 56 1.14 2.34 -18.40
C GLY A 56 -0.04 1.68 -17.69
N LEU A 57 -0.65 2.43 -16.79
CA LEU A 57 -1.78 2.00 -15.98
C LEU A 57 -3.10 2.37 -16.64
N GLN A 58 -4.09 1.51 -16.46
CA GLN A 58 -5.47 1.78 -16.87
C GLN A 58 -6.27 2.31 -15.69
N TYR A 59 -7.15 3.26 -15.96
CA TYR A 59 -8.01 3.89 -14.97
C TYR A 59 -9.48 3.76 -15.37
N PHE A 60 -10.37 3.79 -14.39
CA PHE A 60 -11.76 4.16 -14.64
C PHE A 60 -11.85 5.66 -14.94
N PRO A 61 -12.85 6.11 -15.73
CA PRO A 61 -13.14 7.53 -15.86
C PRO A 61 -13.42 8.15 -14.47
N PRO A 62 -12.93 9.36 -14.18
CA PRO A 62 -13.26 10.04 -12.94
C PRO A 62 -14.76 10.28 -12.79
N ASP A 63 -15.30 10.00 -11.60
CA ASP A 63 -16.70 10.23 -11.27
C ASP A 63 -16.80 11.07 -9.97
N PRO A 64 -17.46 12.24 -10.01
CA PRO A 64 -17.68 13.08 -8.83
C PRO A 64 -18.42 12.37 -7.69
N ASN A 65 -19.27 11.36 -7.98
CA ASN A 65 -19.99 10.60 -6.96
C ASN A 65 -19.05 9.78 -6.06
N TYR A 66 -17.84 9.52 -6.53
CA TYR A 66 -16.77 8.84 -5.79
C TYR A 66 -15.84 9.81 -5.03
N VAL A 67 -16.19 11.11 -4.97
CA VAL A 67 -15.57 12.08 -4.05
C VAL A 67 -16.43 12.20 -2.80
N ILE A 68 -16.08 11.44 -1.77
CA ILE A 68 -16.93 11.25 -0.59
C ILE A 68 -16.47 12.16 0.54
N HIS A 69 -17.37 13.00 1.04
CA HIS A 69 -17.16 13.76 2.27
C HIS A 69 -17.60 12.91 3.47
N ALA A 70 -16.62 12.29 4.14
CA ALA A 70 -16.87 11.40 5.26
C ALA A 70 -16.77 12.15 6.60
N ARG A 71 -17.58 11.73 7.57
CA ARG A 71 -17.48 12.17 8.95
C ARG A 71 -16.28 11.51 9.59
N TRP A 72 -15.34 12.32 10.09
CA TRP A 72 -14.19 11.85 10.86
C TRP A 72 -14.55 11.71 12.33
N ILE A 73 -14.22 10.55 12.90
CA ILE A 73 -14.42 10.22 14.31
C ILE A 73 -13.06 9.82 14.88
N PRO A 74 -12.43 10.68 15.71
CA PRO A 74 -11.14 10.37 16.30
C PRO A 74 -11.24 9.22 17.30
N TYR A 75 -10.16 8.45 17.44
CA TYR A 75 -9.96 7.56 18.58
C TYR A 75 -9.09 8.25 19.61
N THR A 76 -9.57 8.28 20.85
CA THR A 76 -8.88 8.93 21.98
C THR A 76 -8.70 7.92 23.11
N PRO A 77 -7.49 7.34 23.30
CA PRO A 77 -6.29 7.54 22.48
C PRO A 77 -6.37 6.83 21.10
N PRO A 78 -5.49 7.18 20.15
CA PRO A 78 -5.29 6.40 18.92
C PRO A 78 -5.03 4.92 19.24
N ARG A 79 -5.49 4.04 18.36
CA ARG A 79 -5.24 2.60 18.52
C ARG A 79 -3.91 2.24 17.85
N VAL A 80 -3.25 1.23 18.40
CA VAL A 80 -2.15 0.55 17.72
C VAL A 80 -2.64 -0.82 17.31
N GLU A 81 -2.72 -1.05 16.00
CA GLU A 81 -3.21 -2.30 15.45
C GLU A 81 -2.10 -3.03 14.70
N THR A 82 -2.17 -4.36 14.75
CA THR A 82 -1.25 -5.22 14.01
C THR A 82 -1.91 -5.59 12.70
N HIS A 83 -1.33 -5.12 11.59
CA HIS A 83 -1.88 -5.40 10.27
C HIS A 83 -1.10 -6.52 9.61
N ALA A 84 -1.84 -7.54 9.16
CA ALA A 84 -1.30 -8.60 8.32
C ALA A 84 -0.89 -8.03 6.96
N SER A 85 0.12 -8.65 6.39
CA SER A 85 0.63 -8.31 5.06
C SER A 85 0.65 -9.54 4.16
N ILE A 86 0.81 -9.33 2.85
CA ILE A 86 0.76 -10.41 1.86
C ILE A 86 1.84 -11.48 2.06
N LEU A 87 3.00 -11.13 2.64
CA LEU A 87 4.08 -12.07 2.96
C LEU A 87 4.00 -12.64 4.38
N GLY A 88 2.90 -12.39 5.11
CA GLY A 88 2.69 -12.89 6.47
C GLY A 88 3.53 -12.18 7.55
N ILE A 89 4.10 -11.02 7.23
CA ILE A 89 4.89 -10.21 8.17
C ILE A 89 3.98 -9.16 8.79
N SER A 90 3.79 -9.20 10.09
CA SER A 90 2.90 -8.28 10.79
C SER A 90 3.63 -6.99 11.18
N ASN A 91 3.07 -5.84 10.81
CA ASN A 91 3.57 -4.53 11.22
C ASN A 91 2.54 -3.83 12.12
N GLN A 92 3.01 -3.20 13.19
CA GLN A 92 2.19 -2.31 13.99
C GLN A 92 1.94 -1.00 13.23
N SER A 93 0.77 -0.41 13.41
CA SER A 93 0.37 0.86 12.79
C SER A 93 -0.55 1.62 13.72
N THR A 94 -0.45 2.94 13.68
CA THR A 94 -1.39 3.81 14.40
C THR A 94 -2.66 3.95 13.57
N VAL A 95 -3.80 3.71 14.22
CA VAL A 95 -5.14 3.96 13.69
C VAL A 95 -5.73 5.14 14.48
N PRO A 96 -5.69 6.36 13.94
CA PRO A 96 -6.05 7.58 14.68
C PRO A 96 -7.57 7.80 14.79
N GLY A 97 -8.38 7.06 14.05
CA GLY A 97 -9.82 7.24 14.01
C GLY A 97 -10.45 6.49 12.86
N VAL A 98 -11.68 6.89 12.52
CA VAL A 98 -12.48 6.23 11.48
C VAL A 98 -13.23 7.25 10.64
N ALA A 99 -13.26 7.02 9.33
CA ALA A 99 -14.06 7.77 8.39
C ALA A 99 -15.41 7.04 8.18
N GLU A 100 -16.50 7.69 8.57
CA GLU A 100 -17.86 7.17 8.38
C GLU A 100 -18.56 7.91 7.24
N PHE A 101 -19.15 7.16 6.30
CA PHE A 101 -19.86 7.72 5.16
C PHE A 101 -20.97 6.80 4.66
N VAL A 102 -21.77 7.30 3.73
CA VAL A 102 -22.78 6.52 3.01
C VAL A 102 -22.38 6.45 1.54
N LEU A 103 -22.43 5.25 0.96
CA LEU A 103 -22.21 5.00 -0.46
C LEU A 103 -23.24 3.96 -0.92
N GLU A 104 -23.93 4.25 -2.03
CA GLU A 104 -25.02 3.40 -2.54
C GLU A 104 -26.08 3.05 -1.47
N GLY A 105 -26.43 4.02 -0.62
CA GLY A 105 -27.42 3.84 0.46
C GLY A 105 -26.94 3.00 1.65
N LYS A 106 -25.70 2.50 1.64
CA LYS A 106 -25.11 1.73 2.73
C LYS A 106 -24.13 2.56 3.54
N ARG A 107 -24.16 2.41 4.86
CA ARG A 107 -23.20 3.05 5.77
C ARG A 107 -21.93 2.22 5.85
N PHE A 108 -20.78 2.88 5.70
CA PHE A 108 -19.46 2.29 5.84
C PHE A 108 -18.63 3.04 6.87
N ARG A 109 -17.70 2.31 7.50
CA ARG A 109 -16.73 2.83 8.46
C ARG A 109 -15.38 2.23 8.09
N VAL A 110 -14.48 3.07 7.59
CA VAL A 110 -13.14 2.65 7.16
C VAL A 110 -12.08 3.36 7.98
N GLU A 111 -11.03 2.61 8.32
CA GLU A 111 -9.96 3.05 9.19
C GLU A 111 -8.67 3.26 8.39
N PRO A 112 -7.99 4.40 8.56
CA PRO A 112 -6.68 4.62 7.95
C PRO A 112 -5.55 4.10 8.83
N LEU A 113 -4.40 3.96 8.20
CA LEU A 113 -3.10 3.85 8.85
C LEU A 113 -2.41 5.21 8.77
N ASP A 114 -1.93 5.69 9.90
CA ASP A 114 -0.98 6.80 9.96
C ASP A 114 0.45 6.23 9.91
N ARG A 115 1.12 6.41 8.76
CA ARG A 115 2.43 5.82 8.46
C ARG A 115 3.54 6.87 8.34
N ASP A 116 3.20 8.04 7.82
CA ASP A 116 4.18 9.00 7.31
C ASP A 116 3.99 10.41 7.91
N GLU A 117 3.20 10.54 8.99
CA GLU A 117 2.89 11.76 9.76
C GLU A 117 2.36 12.96 8.94
N THR A 118 2.10 12.76 7.64
CA THR A 118 1.73 13.80 6.67
C THR A 118 0.49 13.44 5.86
N SER A 119 0.12 12.15 5.84
CA SER A 119 -1.07 11.67 5.13
C SER A 119 -1.61 10.41 5.79
N LEU A 120 -2.91 10.16 5.57
CA LEU A 120 -3.55 8.92 5.96
C LEU A 120 -3.60 7.97 4.77
N GLN A 121 -3.23 6.71 4.98
CA GLN A 121 -3.39 5.66 3.98
C GLN A 121 -4.55 4.76 4.36
N PHE A 122 -5.50 4.55 3.45
CA PHE A 122 -6.60 3.61 3.61
C PHE A 122 -6.37 2.39 2.73
N PRO A 123 -6.03 1.23 3.29
CA PRO A 123 -6.06 -0.04 2.58
C PRO A 123 -7.52 -0.47 2.41
N LEU A 124 -8.03 -0.48 1.18
CA LEU A 124 -9.43 -0.76 0.86
C LEU A 124 -9.58 -1.98 -0.04
N ALA A 125 -10.66 -2.73 0.17
CA ALA A 125 -11.11 -3.76 -0.76
C ALA A 125 -12.61 -3.54 -1.05
N ASP A 126 -13.07 -3.93 -2.22
CA ASP A 126 -14.42 -3.72 -2.72
C ASP A 126 -14.80 -4.81 -3.75
N ARG A 127 -16.04 -4.79 -4.26
CA ARG A 127 -16.54 -5.83 -5.17
C ARG A 127 -15.89 -5.83 -6.56
N THR A 128 -15.04 -4.86 -6.89
CA THR A 128 -14.27 -4.86 -8.15
C THR A 128 -12.99 -5.71 -8.07
N ASN A 129 -12.51 -6.05 -6.87
CA ASN A 129 -11.25 -6.78 -6.71
C ASN A 129 -11.29 -8.14 -7.39
N GLY A 130 -10.22 -8.46 -8.14
CA GLY A 130 -10.08 -9.71 -8.89
C GLY A 130 -10.81 -9.70 -10.24
N ALA A 131 -11.91 -8.96 -10.35
CA ALA A 131 -12.65 -8.78 -11.60
C ALA A 131 -11.99 -7.70 -12.48
N SER A 132 -12.10 -6.43 -12.06
CA SER A 132 -11.62 -5.26 -12.81
C SER A 132 -10.49 -4.50 -12.12
N THR A 133 -10.23 -4.77 -10.84
CA THR A 133 -9.15 -4.16 -10.05
C THR A 133 -8.26 -5.24 -9.42
N TYR A 134 -7.07 -4.85 -8.93
CA TYR A 134 -6.11 -5.80 -8.36
C TYR A 134 -6.75 -6.62 -7.23
N GLY A 135 -6.49 -7.93 -7.19
CA GLY A 135 -7.18 -8.84 -6.25
C GLY A 135 -6.90 -8.57 -4.77
N GLY A 136 -5.72 -8.02 -4.44
CA GLY A 136 -5.29 -7.79 -3.05
C GLY A 136 -5.86 -6.53 -2.39
N GLY A 137 -6.66 -5.74 -3.10
CA GLY A 137 -7.11 -4.42 -2.64
C GLY A 137 -6.31 -3.26 -3.23
N ARG A 138 -6.73 -2.05 -2.93
CA ARG A 138 -6.14 -0.79 -3.40
C ARG A 138 -5.91 0.15 -2.23
N TYR A 139 -5.01 1.11 -2.39
CA TYR A 139 -4.75 2.12 -1.37
C TYR A 139 -5.32 3.46 -1.78
N LEU A 140 -5.80 4.22 -0.79
CA LEU A 140 -6.18 5.62 -0.95
C LEU A 140 -5.38 6.45 0.04
N HIS A 141 -4.62 7.43 -0.46
CA HIS A 141 -4.01 8.46 0.37
C HIS A 141 -4.90 9.69 0.47
N THR A 142 -5.02 10.23 1.68
CA THR A 142 -5.74 11.48 1.92
C THR A 142 -4.93 12.43 2.80
N ALA A 143 -5.21 13.72 2.67
CA ALA A 143 -4.83 14.68 3.68
C ALA A 143 -5.55 14.40 5.01
N TYR A 144 -5.13 15.08 6.07
CA TYR A 144 -5.78 15.01 7.37
C TYR A 144 -7.19 15.61 7.37
N PRO A 145 -8.05 15.20 8.32
CA PRO A 145 -9.38 15.78 8.51
C PRO A 145 -9.32 17.28 8.78
N SER A 146 -10.43 17.98 8.54
CA SER A 146 -10.56 19.44 8.64
C SER A 146 -10.13 20.06 9.99
N HIS A 147 -10.16 19.28 11.08
CA HIS A 147 -9.77 19.72 12.42
C HIS A 147 -8.61 18.88 13.00
N GLY A 148 -7.81 18.26 12.13
CA GLY A 148 -6.73 17.36 12.54
C GLY A 148 -7.23 15.99 13.01
N LEU A 149 -6.29 15.14 13.42
CA LEU A 149 -6.59 13.74 13.76
C LEU A 149 -7.33 13.59 15.09
N GLY A 150 -7.13 14.50 16.05
CA GLY A 150 -7.65 14.38 17.42
C GLY A 150 -9.04 14.95 17.66
N HIS A 151 -9.67 15.58 16.66
CA HIS A 151 -10.98 16.22 16.81
C HIS A 151 -11.95 15.74 15.73
N PRO A 152 -13.26 15.63 16.04
CA PRO A 152 -14.28 15.36 15.03
C PRO A 152 -14.23 16.38 13.89
N GLY A 153 -14.49 15.94 12.65
CA GLY A 153 -14.44 16.81 11.48
C GLY A 153 -14.88 16.13 10.21
N THR A 154 -14.45 16.66 9.07
CA THR A 154 -14.70 16.07 7.75
C THR A 154 -13.39 15.62 7.12
N ILE A 155 -13.39 14.45 6.49
CA ILE A 155 -12.28 13.94 5.69
C ILE A 155 -12.80 13.61 4.27
N VAL A 156 -12.03 13.98 3.25
CA VAL A 156 -12.41 13.73 1.85
C VAL A 156 -11.75 12.45 1.37
N LEU A 157 -12.58 11.45 1.06
CA LEU A 157 -12.16 10.20 0.45
C LEU A 157 -12.43 10.27 -1.06
N ASN A 158 -11.41 10.62 -1.84
CA ASN A 158 -11.52 10.67 -3.30
C ASN A 158 -11.15 9.31 -3.91
N MET A 159 -12.15 8.44 -4.11
CA MET A 159 -11.92 7.08 -4.61
C MET A 159 -11.40 7.04 -6.06
N ASN A 160 -11.49 8.14 -6.80
CA ASN A 160 -10.83 8.27 -8.11
C ASN A 160 -9.30 8.22 -8.03
N ARG A 161 -8.74 8.36 -6.82
CA ARG A 161 -7.31 8.24 -6.54
C ARG A 161 -6.91 6.91 -5.90
N LEU A 162 -7.81 5.92 -5.92
CA LEU A 162 -7.43 4.55 -5.56
C LEU A 162 -6.36 4.05 -6.52
N TYR A 163 -5.25 3.56 -5.98
CA TYR A 163 -4.15 3.03 -6.76
C TYR A 163 -3.78 1.62 -6.30
N ASN A 164 -3.18 0.86 -7.22
CA ASN A 164 -2.69 -0.47 -6.95
C ASN A 164 -1.42 -0.38 -6.10
N PRO A 165 -1.36 -1.11 -4.97
CA PRO A 165 -0.17 -1.12 -4.14
C PRO A 165 0.99 -1.81 -4.91
N PRO A 166 2.27 -1.57 -4.54
CA PRO A 166 3.42 -2.09 -5.29
C PRO A 166 3.42 -3.61 -5.51
N CYS A 167 2.84 -4.38 -4.59
CA CYS A 167 2.67 -5.84 -4.72
C CYS A 167 1.76 -6.27 -5.88
N ALA A 168 0.99 -5.36 -6.48
CA ALA A 168 0.26 -5.63 -7.71
C ALA A 168 1.18 -5.83 -8.92
N PHE A 169 2.42 -5.32 -8.85
CA PHE A 169 3.40 -5.36 -9.94
C PHE A 169 4.53 -6.38 -9.68
N THR A 170 4.70 -6.81 -8.43
CA THR A 170 5.76 -7.74 -8.05
C THR A 170 5.40 -8.52 -6.78
N HIS A 171 5.71 -9.81 -6.76
CA HIS A 171 5.54 -10.67 -5.58
C HIS A 171 6.57 -10.40 -4.48
N SER A 172 7.61 -9.61 -4.77
CA SER A 172 8.72 -9.37 -3.85
C SER A 172 8.46 -8.25 -2.83
N VAL A 173 7.32 -7.56 -2.92
CA VAL A 173 6.98 -6.46 -2.01
C VAL A 173 5.88 -6.85 -1.04
N ASN A 174 6.09 -6.50 0.23
CA ASN A 174 5.15 -6.76 1.28
C ASN A 174 4.13 -5.62 1.45
N CYS A 175 2.88 -5.86 1.11
CA CYS A 175 1.78 -4.90 1.26
C CYS A 175 0.88 -5.24 2.43
N THR A 176 0.38 -4.22 3.13
CA THR A 176 -0.71 -4.36 4.11
C THR A 176 -2.01 -4.77 3.42
N LEU A 177 -2.68 -5.77 3.99
CA LEU A 177 -4.00 -6.19 3.53
C LEU A 177 -5.09 -5.27 4.09
N ALA A 178 -6.16 -5.07 3.32
CA ALA A 178 -7.36 -4.39 3.81
C ALA A 178 -7.96 -5.15 5.00
N PRO A 179 -8.06 -4.53 6.20
CA PRO A 179 -8.70 -5.15 7.34
C PRO A 179 -10.21 -5.28 7.09
N ALA A 180 -10.90 -6.10 7.88
CA ALA A 180 -12.29 -6.50 7.59
C ALA A 180 -13.25 -5.30 7.45
N GLN A 181 -13.10 -4.29 8.30
CA GLN A 181 -13.87 -3.05 8.29
C GLN A 181 -13.66 -2.22 7.01
N ASN A 182 -12.51 -2.36 6.35
CA ASN A 182 -12.18 -1.67 5.10
C ASN A 182 -12.59 -2.46 3.84
N ARG A 183 -13.31 -3.57 3.98
CA ARG A 183 -13.82 -4.37 2.87
C ARG A 183 -15.26 -3.97 2.56
N LEU A 184 -15.40 -3.08 1.59
CA LEU A 184 -16.65 -2.50 1.15
C LEU A 184 -17.48 -3.53 0.38
N THR A 185 -18.78 -3.60 0.67
CA THR A 185 -19.71 -4.55 0.03
C THR A 185 -20.36 -4.00 -1.24
N VAL A 186 -19.77 -2.96 -1.82
CA VAL A 186 -20.19 -2.27 -3.05
C VAL A 186 -19.05 -2.32 -4.06
N ALA A 187 -19.34 -2.06 -5.33
CA ALA A 187 -18.31 -1.96 -6.36
C ALA A 187 -17.82 -0.51 -6.45
N ILE A 188 -16.50 -0.30 -6.44
CA ILE A 188 -15.90 1.02 -6.64
C ILE A 188 -15.24 1.06 -8.02
N ASN A 189 -16.01 1.50 -9.00
CA ASN A 189 -15.57 1.68 -10.39
C ASN A 189 -14.83 3.02 -10.60
N ALA A 190 -13.84 3.29 -9.76
CA ALA A 190 -13.03 4.51 -9.76
C ALA A 190 -11.56 4.18 -9.47
N GLY A 191 -10.63 5.02 -9.95
CA GLY A 191 -9.19 4.83 -9.74
C GLY A 191 -8.57 3.80 -10.68
N GLU A 192 -7.48 3.16 -10.24
CA GLU A 192 -6.72 2.20 -11.03
C GLU A 192 -7.47 0.87 -11.21
N LYS A 193 -7.41 0.36 -12.43
CA LYS A 193 -7.80 -1.00 -12.82
C LYS A 193 -6.63 -1.95 -12.56
N LYS A 194 -6.89 -3.26 -12.63
CA LYS A 194 -5.81 -4.26 -12.52
C LYS A 194 -4.80 -4.10 -13.67
N TYR A 195 -3.53 -4.31 -13.32
CA TYR A 195 -2.41 -4.49 -14.22
C TYR A 195 -2.29 -5.96 -14.62
#